data_AF-A0A1Y4HIV9-F1
#
_entry.id   AF-A0A1Y4HIV9-F1
#
_cell.length_a   1.000
_cell.length_b   1.000
_cell.length_c   1.000
_cell.angle_alpha   90.00
_cell.angle_beta   90.00
_cell.angle_gamma   90.00
#
_symmetry.space_group_name_H-M   'P 1'
#
loop_
_entity.id
_entity.type
_entity.pdbx_description
1 polymer ?
#
loop_
_entity_poly.entity_id
_entity_poly.type
_entity_poly.pdbx_seq_one_letter_code
_entity_poly.pdbx_strand_id
1 'polypeptide(L)' 'MMAAIQRFFRKIIFSFERMVQMMAMFFAQRVILGKTAFADVPAALKAGCAEVLIDSGIPELVPEEYGGTAK' A
#
# COMPACT_ATOMS: atom_id res chain seq x y z
N MET A 1 -14.91 26.82 -17.48
CA MET A 1 -14.42 27.02 -16.10
C MET A 1 -14.58 25.77 -15.23
N MET A 2 -15.79 25.22 -15.06
CA MET A 2 -16.07 24.00 -14.29
C MET A 2 -15.20 22.78 -14.68
N ALA A 3 -15.03 22.50 -15.98
CA ALA A 3 -14.21 21.37 -16.44
C ALA A 3 -12.71 21.50 -16.11
N ALA A 4 -12.18 22.73 -16.07
CA ALA A 4 -10.79 22.98 -15.70
C ALA A 4 -10.57 22.74 -14.20
N ILE A 5 -11.54 23.15 -13.38
CA ILE A 5 -11.57 22.89 -11.94
C ILE A 5 -11.66 21.38 -11.67
N GLN A 6 -12.56 20.67 -12.35
CA GLN A 6 -12.68 19.21 -12.24
C GLN A 6 -11.37 18.49 -12.64
N ARG A 7 -10.70 18.93 -13.72
CA ARG A 7 -9.42 18.36 -14.15
C ARG A 7 -8.30 18.60 -13.14
N PHE A 8 -8.33 19.75 -12.44
CA PHE A 8 -7.37 20.06 -11.38
C PHE A 8 -7.56 19.15 -10.16
N PHE A 9 -8.79 19.01 -9.66
CA PHE A 9 -9.09 18.10 -8.55
C PHE A 9 -8.72 16.64 -8.87
N ARG A 10 -9.05 16.17 -10.07
CA ARG A 10 -8.68 14.80 -10.50
C ARG A 10 -7.17 14.60 -10.51
N LYS A 11 -6.38 15.60 -10.94
CA LYS A 11 -4.91 15.52 -10.88
C LYS A 11 -4.39 15.44 -9.45
N ILE A 12 -4.97 16.21 -8.52
CA ILE A 12 -4.56 16.19 -7.11
C ILE A 12 -4.83 14.83 -6.49
N ILE A 13 -6.06 14.31 -6.63
CA ILE A 13 -6.44 13.01 -6.10
C ILE A 13 -5.53 11.91 -6.65
N PHE A 14 -5.33 11.90 -7.97
CA PHE A 14 -4.44 10.94 -8.62
C PHE A 14 -2.98 11.04 -8.15
N SER A 15 -2.50 12.25 -7.86
CA SER A 15 -1.14 12.42 -7.32
C SER A 15 -1.03 11.88 -5.89
N PHE A 16 -2.07 12.05 -5.08
CA PHE A 16 -2.10 11.54 -3.71
C PHE A 16 -2.16 10.00 -3.69
N GLU A 17 -3.00 9.39 -4.53
CA GLU A 17 -3.08 7.92 -4.67
C GLU A 17 -1.72 7.31 -5.04
N ARG A 18 -1.02 7.88 -6.02
CA ARG A 18 0.32 7.41 -6.40
C ARG A 18 1.34 7.53 -5.26
N MET A 19 1.24 8.57 -4.44
CA MET A 19 2.10 8.74 -3.26
C MET A 19 1.84 7.64 -2.23
N VAL A 20 0.56 7.34 -1.95
CA VAL A 20 0.16 6.26 -1.05
C VAL A 20 0.68 4.90 -1.55
N GLN A 21 0.55 4.62 -2.86
CA GLN A 21 1.08 3.39 -3.46
C GLN A 21 2.60 3.27 -3.34
N MET A 22 3.36 4.34 -3.61
CA MET A 22 4.83 4.33 -3.44
C MET A 22 5.23 4.07 -1.98
N MET A 23 4.50 4.64 -1.01
CA MET A 23 4.75 4.39 0.41
C MET A 23 4.40 2.97 0.83
N ALA A 24 3.32 2.39 0.30
CA ALA A 24 2.97 0.99 0.53
C ALA A 24 4.08 0.04 0.03
N MET A 25 4.60 0.27 -1.17
CA MET A 25 5.71 -0.51 -1.73
C MET A 25 6.99 -0.38 -0.89
N PHE A 26 7.28 0.83 -0.38
CA PHE A 26 8.40 1.04 0.52
C PHE A 26 8.27 0.22 1.82
N PHE A 27 7.08 0.19 2.42
CA PHE A 27 6.83 -0.61 3.61
C PHE A 27 6.87 -2.11 3.34
N ALA A 28 6.32 -2.57 2.21
CA ALA A 28 6.42 -3.98 1.80
C ALA A 28 7.89 -4.42 1.74
N GLN A 29 8.76 -3.60 1.15
CA GLN A 29 10.19 -3.90 1.11
C GLN A 29 10.83 -3.93 2.51
N ARG A 30 10.40 -3.07 3.44
CA ARG A 30 10.88 -3.12 4.83
C ARG A 30 10.43 -4.40 5.54
N VAL A 31 9.22 -4.87 5.27
CA VAL A 31 8.69 -6.14 5.80
C VAL A 31 9.49 -7.32 5.25
N ILE A 32 9.75 -7.36 3.94
CA ILE A 32 10.59 -8.38 3.30
C ILE A 32 11.99 -8.41 3.91
N LEU A 33 12.59 -7.25 4.18
CA LEU A 33 13.92 -7.15 4.79
C LEU A 33 13.91 -7.39 6.31
N GLY A 34 12.76 -7.69 6.93
CA GLY A 34 12.63 -7.89 8.38
C GLY A 34 12.90 -6.65 9.22
N LYS A 35 12.89 -5.45 8.61
CA LYS A 35 13.14 -4.17 9.30
C LYS A 35 11.89 -3.61 9.98
N THR A 36 10.71 -4.16 9.69
CA THR A 36 9.40 -3.74 10.19
C THR A 36 8.47 -4.93 10.13
N ALA A 37 7.73 -5.22 11.20
CA ALA A 37 6.70 -6.26 11.15
C ALA A 37 5.46 -5.74 10.40
N PHE A 38 4.69 -6.60 9.75
CA PHE A 38 3.46 -6.19 9.07
C PHE A 38 2.48 -5.48 10.02
N ALA A 39 2.45 -5.88 11.30
CA ALA A 39 1.64 -5.24 12.34
C ALA A 39 1.95 -3.74 12.52
N ASP A 40 3.20 -3.34 12.31
CA ASP A 40 3.72 -1.97 12.48
C ASP A 40 3.54 -1.10 11.21
N VAL A 41 3.04 -1.68 10.12
CA VAL A 41 2.70 -0.91 8.92
C VAL A 41 1.54 0.03 9.25
N PRO A 42 1.62 1.34 8.88
CA PRO A 42 0.52 2.27 9.11
C PRO A 42 -0.80 1.74 8.53
N ALA A 43 -1.91 1.90 9.25
CA ALA A 43 -3.21 1.34 8.87
C ALA A 43 -3.64 1.75 7.44
N ALA A 44 -3.39 3.00 7.05
CA ALA A 44 -3.70 3.51 5.70
C ALA A 44 -2.90 2.82 4.57
N LEU A 45 -1.80 2.15 4.90
CA LEU A 45 -0.91 1.49 3.95
C LEU A 45 -1.03 -0.05 4.00
N LYS A 46 -1.68 -0.64 5.02
CA LYS A 46 -1.70 -2.10 5.22
C LYS A 46 -2.27 -2.85 4.03
N ALA A 47 -3.39 -2.38 3.46
CA ALA A 47 -3.99 -3.01 2.28
C ALA A 47 -3.05 -3.02 1.07
N GLY A 48 -2.48 -1.87 0.71
CA GLY A 48 -1.53 -1.79 -0.41
C GLY A 48 -0.21 -2.51 -0.12
N CYS A 49 0.25 -2.53 1.13
CA CYS A 49 1.43 -3.28 1.53
C CYS A 49 1.20 -4.79 1.41
N ALA A 50 0.03 -5.28 1.81
CA ALA A 50 -0.38 -6.67 1.67
C ALA A 50 -0.45 -7.08 0.19
N GLU A 51 -1.09 -6.26 -0.65
CA GLU A 51 -1.16 -6.47 -2.10
C GLU A 51 0.25 -6.65 -2.70
N VAL A 52 1.17 -5.73 -2.41
CA VAL A 52 2.55 -5.82 -2.91
C VAL A 52 3.28 -7.08 -2.41
N LEU A 53 3.09 -7.47 -1.15
CA LEU A 53 3.72 -8.67 -0.57
C LEU A 53 3.19 -9.96 -1.20
N ILE A 54 1.87 -10.03 -1.43
CA ILE A 54 1.22 -11.17 -2.08
C ILE A 54 1.66 -11.27 -3.54
N ASP A 55 1.67 -10.15 -4.28
CA ASP A 55 2.14 -10.09 -5.67
C ASP A 55 3.63 -10.42 -5.81
N SER A 56 4.41 -10.17 -4.74
CA SER A 56 5.82 -10.56 -4.66
C SER A 56 6.03 -12.03 -4.30
N GLY A 57 4.95 -12.79 -4.06
CA GLY A 57 4.98 -14.23 -3.80
C GLY A 57 5.28 -14.60 -2.34
N ILE A 58 5.02 -13.70 -1.38
CA ILE A 58 5.35 -13.92 0.04
C ILE A 58 4.12 -13.68 0.95
N PRO A 59 3.00 -14.41 0.73
CA PRO A 59 1.76 -14.23 1.49
C PRO A 59 1.90 -14.60 2.97
N GLU A 60 2.91 -15.38 3.36
CA GLU A 60 3.18 -15.80 4.74
C GLU A 60 3.63 -14.66 5.67
N LEU A 61 3.96 -13.49 5.11
CA LEU A 61 4.26 -12.27 5.88
C LEU A 61 3.02 -11.40 6.11
N VAL A 62 1.87 -11.79 5.56
CA VAL A 62 0.62 -11.04 5.59
C VAL A 62 -0.43 -11.82 6.37
N PRO A 63 -1.13 -11.20 7.35
CA PRO A 63 -2.25 -11.82 8.05
C PRO A 63 -3.40 -12.22 7.12
N GLU A 64 -4.16 -13.25 7.49
CA GLU A 64 -5.34 -13.70 6.75
C GLU A 64 -6.39 -12.57 6.53
N GLU A 65 -6.51 -11.63 7.48
CA GLU A 65 -7.39 -10.46 7.37
C GLU A 65 -7.09 -9.53 6.17
N TYR A 66 -5.88 -9.60 5.62
CA TYR A 66 -5.47 -8.87 4.41
C TYR A 66 -5.23 -9.79 3.19
N GLY A 67 -5.69 -11.05 3.25
CA GLY A 67 -5.58 -12.01 2.15
C GLY A 67 -4.28 -12.81 2.10
N GLY A 68 -3.46 -12.75 3.16
CA GLY A 68 -2.26 -13.57 3.30
C GLY A 68 -2.50 -14.92 3.96
N THR A 69 -1.42 -15.57 4.42
CA THR A 69 -1.45 -16.90 5.04
C THR A 69 -0.77 -16.95 6.41
N ALA A 70 -0.35 -15.80 6.95
CA ALA A 70 0.18 -15.70 8.29
C ALA A 70 -0.94 -15.88 9.32
N LYS A 71 -0.76 -16.84 10.24
CA LYS A 71 -1.69 -17.18 11.32
C LYS A 71 -1.39 -16.42 12.61
#